data_AF-A0A836MQV5-F1
#
_entry.id   AF-A0A836MQV5-F1
#
_cell.length_a   1.000
_cell.length_b   1.000
_cell.length_c   1.000
_cell.angle_alpha   90.00
_cell.angle_beta   90.00
_cell.angle_gamma   90.00
#
_symmetry.space_group_name_H-M   'P 1'
#
loop_
_entity.id
_entity.type
_entity.pdbx_description
1 polymer ?
#
loop_
_entity_poly.entity_id
_entity_poly.type
_entity_poly.pdbx_seq_one_letter_code
_entity_poly.pdbx_strand_id
1 'polypeptide(L)' 'MNNNNLSSTNQNDILIGREGNDRLYGGDGNDTYVFAKGHGQDYVSERNKVCYYSGR' A
#
# COMPACT_ATOMS: atom_id res chain seq x y z
N MET A 1 -18.50 0.98 6.62
CA MET A 1 -17.96 -0.40 6.51
C MET A 1 -17.77 -0.72 5.02
N ASN A 2 -16.80 -0.07 4.38
CA ASN A 2 -16.45 -0.34 2.99
C ASN A 2 -15.06 -0.97 2.98
N ASN A 3 -14.96 -2.19 2.47
CA ASN A 3 -13.70 -2.92 2.42
C ASN A 3 -13.22 -2.94 0.97
N ASN A 4 -12.13 -2.26 0.68
CA ASN A 4 -11.67 -2.02 -0.67
C ASN A 4 -10.33 -2.71 -0.95
N ASN A 5 -10.04 -2.95 -2.24
CA ASN A 5 -8.70 -3.29 -2.72
C ASN A 5 -8.16 -2.09 -3.51
N LEU A 6 -7.22 -1.35 -2.95
CA LEU A 6 -6.58 -0.21 -3.61
C LEU A 6 -5.20 -0.65 -4.09
N SER A 7 -4.94 -0.50 -5.39
CA SER A 7 -3.64 -0.76 -6.00
C SER A 7 -3.12 0.51 -6.66
N SER A 8 -1.86 0.85 -6.38
CA SER A 8 -1.20 2.02 -6.95
C SER A 8 -0.30 1.70 -8.15
N THR A 9 0.42 2.71 -8.62
CA THR A 9 1.17 2.70 -9.88
C THR A 9 2.64 2.30 -9.64
N ASN A 10 3.52 2.65 -10.58
CA ASN A 10 4.97 2.47 -10.43
C ASN A 10 5.67 3.77 -10.00
N GLN A 11 4.91 4.70 -9.41
CA GLN A 11 5.38 6.00 -8.95
C GLN A 11 5.10 6.13 -7.45
N ASN A 12 5.62 7.19 -6.85
CA ASN A 12 5.34 7.51 -5.46
C ASN A 12 3.87 7.95 -5.32
N ASP A 13 3.08 7.14 -4.63
CA ASP A 13 1.65 7.36 -4.46
C ASP A 13 1.24 7.57 -3.00
N ILE A 14 0.05 8.15 -2.80
CA ILE A 14 -0.58 8.31 -1.48
C ILE A 14 -1.82 7.43 -1.42
N LEU A 15 -1.80 6.41 -0.57
CA LEU A 15 -2.91 5.47 -0.39
C LEU A 15 -3.67 5.73 0.92
N ILE A 16 -4.99 5.82 0.82
CA ILE A 16 -5.91 6.08 1.95
C ILE A 16 -7.06 5.07 1.90
N GLY A 17 -7.12 4.15 2.86
CA GLY A 17 -8.19 3.13 2.96
C GLY A 17 -9.57 3.72 3.23
N ARG A 18 -9.64 4.72 4.12
CA ARG A 18 -10.87 5.30 4.69
C ARG A 18 -11.54 4.27 5.61
N GLU A 19 -12.86 4.33 5.83
CA GLU A 19 -13.54 3.47 6.81
C GLU A 19 -13.79 2.04 6.30
N GLY A 20 -13.17 1.05 6.93
CA GLY A 20 -13.46 -0.37 6.73
C GLY A 20 -12.26 -1.25 7.01
N ASN A 21 -12.11 -2.34 6.27
CA ASN A 21 -10.91 -3.17 6.35
C ASN A 21 -10.36 -3.29 4.94
N ASP A 22 -9.42 -2.43 4.59
CA ASP A 22 -8.92 -2.26 3.23
C ASP A 22 -7.66 -3.09 2.97
N ARG A 23 -7.40 -3.37 1.69
CA ARG A 23 -6.13 -3.92 1.20
C ARG A 23 -5.47 -2.88 0.32
N LEU A 24 -4.34 -2.34 0.77
CA LEU A 24 -3.59 -1.29 0.10
C LEU A 24 -2.31 -1.87 -0.50
N TYR A 25 -2.14 -1.75 -1.81
CA TYR A 25 -0.98 -2.25 -2.56
C TYR A 25 -0.23 -1.07 -3.18
N GLY A 26 0.98 -0.78 -2.68
CA GLY A 26 1.78 0.38 -3.08
C GLY A 26 2.26 0.31 -4.52
N GLY A 27 2.75 -0.84 -4.97
CA GLY A 27 3.35 -0.96 -6.29
C GLY A 27 4.84 -0.65 -6.26
N ASP A 28 5.41 -0.14 -7.36
CA ASP A 28 6.80 0.33 -7.33
C ASP A 28 6.80 1.82 -6.98
N GLY A 29 7.79 2.28 -6.23
CA GLY A 29 7.86 3.69 -5.84
C GLY A 29 8.14 3.82 -4.35
N ASN A 30 8.16 5.06 -3.87
CA ASN A 30 8.16 5.36 -2.45
C ASN A 30 6.76 5.84 -2.08
N ASP A 31 5.91 4.90 -1.66
CA ASP A 31 4.52 5.17 -1.37
C ASP A 31 4.30 5.63 0.08
N THR A 32 3.21 6.37 0.29
CA THR A 32 2.80 6.89 1.60
C THR A 32 1.39 6.39 1.94
N TYR A 33 1.26 5.68 3.07
CA TYR A 33 -0.02 5.18 3.56
C TYR A 33 -0.56 6.07 4.67
N VAL A 34 -1.82 6.48 4.56
CA VAL A 34 -2.48 7.36 5.54
C VAL A 34 -3.54 6.59 6.33
N PHE A 35 -3.32 6.51 7.64
CA PHE A 35 -4.25 5.92 8.60
C PHE A 35 -4.85 6.98 9.50
N ALA A 36 -6.15 6.85 9.80
CA ALA A 36 -6.83 7.68 10.79
C ALA A 36 -7.74 6.83 11.68
N LYS A 37 -8.11 7.38 12.84
CA LYS A 37 -9.04 6.72 13.76
C LYS A 37 -10.37 6.48 13.05
N GLY A 38 -10.88 5.25 13.14
CA GLY A 38 -12.11 4.82 12.45
C GLY A 38 -11.88 4.21 11.07
N HIS A 39 -10.65 4.19 10.56
CA HIS A 39 -10.32 3.51 9.31
C HIS A 39 -10.47 2.00 9.39
N GLY A 40 -10.39 1.41 10.59
CA GLY A 40 -10.59 -0.02 10.81
C GLY A 40 -9.28 -0.82 10.71
N GLN A 41 -9.32 -2.05 10.19
CA GLN A 41 -8.17 -2.95 10.14
C GLN A 41 -7.72 -3.17 8.70
N ASP A 42 -6.70 -2.42 8.28
CA ASP A 42 -6.18 -2.47 6.92
C ASP A 42 -4.98 -3.43 6.80
N TYR A 43 -4.82 -4.00 5.60
CA TYR A 43 -3.67 -4.79 5.18
C TYR A 43 -2.87 -4.03 4.13
N VAL A 44 -1.59 -3.81 4.39
CA VAL A 44 -0.68 -3.12 3.47
C VAL A 44 0.32 -4.09 2.88
N SER A 45 0.48 -4.06 1.57
CA SER A 45 1.46 -4.86 0.84
C SER A 45 2.28 -3.98 -0.08
N GLU A 46 3.56 -3.86 0.25
CA GLU A 46 4.54 -3.18 -0.59
C GLU A 46 5.21 -4.13 -1.58
N ARG A 47 5.40 -3.68 -2.82
CA ARG A 47 6.20 -4.44 -3.78
C ARG A 47 7.64 -3.99 -3.64
N ASN A 48 8.29 -4.52 -2.61
CA ASN A 48 9.70 -4.26 -2.36
C ASN A 48 10.50 -4.52 -3.64
N LYS A 49 11.04 -3.43 -4.20
CA LYS A 49 11.87 -3.39 -5.39
C LYS A 49 12.92 -4.50 -5.31
N VAL A 50 13.04 -5.25 -6.41
CA VAL A 50 13.93 -6.41 -6.61
C VAL A 50 15.18 -6.38 -5.72
N CYS A 51 15.35 -7.42 -4.89
CA CYS A 51 16.65 -7.74 -4.31
C CYS A 51 17.65 -7.93 -5.45
N TYR A 52 18.53 -6.97 -5.68
CA TYR A 52 19.68 -7.18 -6.55
C TYR A 52 20.55 -8.26 -5.92
N TYR A 53 20.45 -9.51 -6.36
CA TYR A 53 21.52 -10.47 -6.17
C TYR A 53 22.68 -10.00 -7.05
N SER A 54 23.56 -9.16 -6.49
CA SER A 54 24.88 -8.93 -7.04
C SER A 54 25.75 -10.15 -6.75
N GLY A 55 25.39 -11.29 -7.34
CA GLY A 55 26.26 -12.46 -7.42
C GLY A 55 27.32 -12.16 -8.47
N ARG A 56 28.52 -11.81 -8.00
CA ARG A 56 29.76 -12.00 -8.77
C ARG A 56 30.05 -13.49 -8.91
#